data_AF-A0A9E2J4F2-F1
#
_entry.id   AF-A0A9E2J4F2-F1
#
_cell.length_a   1.000
_cell.length_b   1.000
_cell.length_c   1.000
_cell.angle_alpha   90.00
_cell.angle_beta   90.00
_cell.angle_gamma   90.00
#
_symmetry.space_group_name_H-M   'P 1'
#
loop_
_entity.id
_entity.type
_entity.pdbx_description
1 polymer ?
#
loop_
_entity_poly.entity_id
_entity_poly.type
_entity_poly.pdbx_seq_one_letter_code
_entity_poly.pdbx_strand_id
1 'polypeptide(L)' 'MNKIVLYFGLLVFFISIIIFSQQGLLIHDVLLRSIAVFIVVTIMLSILAIAFLKAINKATMDKEKHFDENNLIGNNPNE' A
#
# COMPACT_ATOMS: atom_id res chain seq x y z
N MET A 1 -9.25 4.28 3.30
CA MET A 1 -8.39 3.71 2.24
C MET A 1 -7.43 4.79 1.79
N ASN A 2 -6.14 4.51 1.64
CA ASN A 2 -5.19 5.52 1.18
C ASN A 2 -5.59 6.00 -0.22
N LYS A 3 -5.84 7.31 -0.42
CA LYS A 3 -6.34 7.86 -1.70
C LYS A 3 -5.44 7.47 -2.87
N ILE A 4 -4.14 7.34 -2.62
CA ILE A 4 -3.16 6.91 -3.62
C ILE A 4 -3.45 5.51 -4.18
N VAL A 5 -3.91 4.57 -3.33
CA VAL A 5 -4.19 3.18 -3.74
C VAL A 5 -5.36 3.16 -4.71
N LEU A 6 -6.39 3.98 -4.45
CA LEU A 6 -7.55 4.10 -5.33
C LEU A 6 -7.17 4.74 -6.68
N TYR A 7 -6.41 5.84 -6.68
CA TYR A 7 -6.00 6.49 -7.93
C TYR A 7 -5.08 5.61 -8.76
N PHE A 8 -4.17 4.88 -8.12
CA PHE A 8 -3.32 3.91 -8.81
C PHE A 8 -4.15 2.75 -9.39
N GLY A 9 -5.10 2.22 -8.62
CA GLY A 9 -6.04 1.22 -9.11
C GLY A 9 -6.81 1.71 -10.33
N LEU A 10 -7.37 2.92 -10.28
CA LEU A 10 -8.09 3.54 -11.40
C LEU A 10 -7.22 3.72 -12.64
N LEU A 11 -5.94 4.08 -12.45
CA LEU A 11 -4.99 4.15 -13.56
C LEU A 11 -4.82 2.78 -14.23
N VAL A 12 -4.62 1.72 -13.44
CA VAL A 12 -4.52 0.35 -13.95
C VAL A 12 -5.82 -0.10 -14.61
N PHE A 13 -6.98 0.32 -14.09
CA PHE A 13 -8.28 0.05 -14.68
C PHE A 13 -8.41 0.65 -16.09
N PHE A 14 -8.07 1.93 -16.27
CA PHE A 14 -8.12 2.57 -17.59
C PHE A 14 -7.10 1.97 -18.56
N ILE A 15 -5.90 1.63 -18.09
CA ILE A 15 -4.91 0.91 -18.91
C ILE A 15 -5.46 -0.45 -19.35
N SER A 16 -6.12 -1.18 -18.45
CA SER A 16 -6.72 -2.49 -18.77
C SER A 16 -7.82 -2.36 -19.82
N ILE A 17 -8.65 -1.31 -19.76
CA ILE A 17 -9.64 -1.03 -20.81
C ILE A 17 -8.95 -0.81 -22.15
N ILE A 18 -7.88 0.00 -22.20
CA ILE A 18 -7.14 0.26 -23.43
C ILE A 18 -6.57 -1.03 -24.02
N ILE A 19 -6.00 -1.90 -23.20
CA ILE A 19 -5.41 -3.18 -23.63
C ILE A 19 -6.49 -4.14 -24.14
N PHE A 20 -7.56 -4.36 -23.38
CA PHE A 20 -8.60 -5.31 -23.76
C PHE A 20 -9.47 -4.81 -24.93
N SER A 21 -9.62 -3.49 -25.09
CA SER A 21 -10.30 -2.88 -26.24
C SER A 21 -9.59 -3.19 -27.56
N GLN A 22 -8.26 -3.29 -27.56
CA GLN A 22 -7.47 -3.63 -28.74
C GLN A 22 -7.58 -5.10 -29.18
N GLN A 23 -8.21 -5.96 -28.38
CA GLN A 23 -8.33 -7.40 -28.66
C GLN A 23 -9.56 -7.77 -29.49
N GLY A 24 -10.34 -6.78 -29.96
CA GLY A 24 -11.57 -7.02 -30.71
C GLY A 24 -12.68 -7.67 -29.89
N LEU A 25 -12.58 -7.60 -28.56
CA LEU A 25 -13.60 -8.10 -27.63
C LEU A 25 -14.84 -7.21 -27.63
N LEU A 26 -15.99 -7.78 -27.27
CA LEU A 26 -17.20 -7.00 -27.04
C LEU A 26 -17.03 -6.09 -25.82
N ILE A 27 -17.68 -4.92 -25.84
CA ILE A 27 -17.50 -3.90 -24.80
C ILE A 27 -17.79 -4.41 -23.37
N HIS A 28 -18.75 -5.33 -23.23
CA HIS A 28 -19.07 -5.93 -21.93
C HIS A 28 -17.94 -6.83 -21.42
N ASP A 29 -17.29 -7.58 -22.30
CA ASP A 29 -16.14 -8.42 -21.94
C ASP A 29 -14.93 -7.58 -21.55
N VAL A 30 -14.68 -6.49 -22.29
CA VAL A 30 -13.63 -5.51 -21.97
C VAL A 30 -13.82 -4.94 -20.58
N LEU A 31 -15.04 -4.48 -20.26
CA LEU A 31 -15.37 -3.93 -18.95
C LEU A 31 -15.22 -4.98 -17.85
N LEU A 32 -15.76 -6.18 -18.04
CA LEU A 32 -15.76 -7.22 -17.01
C LEU A 32 -14.33 -7.68 -16.68
N ARG A 33 -13.48 -7.87 -17.70
CA ARG A 33 -12.06 -8.20 -17.52
C ARG A 33 -11.29 -7.06 -16.87
N SER A 34 -11.52 -5.82 -17.29
CA SER A 34 -10.86 -4.65 -16.70
C SER A 34 -11.22 -4.46 -15.22
N ILE A 35 -12.50 -4.66 -14.87
CA ILE A 35 -12.98 -4.60 -13.48
C ILE A 35 -12.32 -5.71 -12.65
N ALA A 36 -12.23 -6.93 -13.18
CA ALA A 36 -11.56 -8.04 -12.49
C ALA A 36 -10.09 -7.71 -12.19
N VAL A 37 -9.35 -7.19 -13.18
CA VAL A 37 -7.95 -6.74 -12.98
C VAL A 37 -7.86 -5.62 -11.94
N PHE A 38 -8.75 -4.62 -12.04
CA PHE A 38 -8.80 -3.52 -11.07
C PHE A 38 -8.98 -4.00 -9.63
N ILE A 39 -9.93 -4.92 -9.39
CA ILE A 39 -10.20 -5.44 -8.05
C ILE A 39 -8.96 -6.18 -7.51
N VAL A 40 -8.40 -7.09 -8.30
CA VAL A 40 -7.24 -7.89 -7.89
C VAL A 40 -6.05 -7.00 -7.55
N VAL A 41 -5.71 -6.05 -8.43
CA VAL A 41 -4.58 -5.14 -8.23
C VAL A 41 -4.82 -4.22 -7.03
N THR A 42 -6.03 -3.70 -6.85
CA THR A 42 -6.36 -2.81 -5.74
C THR A 42 -6.26 -3.53 -4.39
N ILE A 43 -6.70 -4.80 -4.31
CA ILE A 43 -6.56 -5.62 -3.11
C ILE A 43 -5.08 -5.86 -2.80
N MET A 44 -4.29 -6.28 -3.80
CA MET A 44 -2.86 -6.55 -3.62
C MET A 44 -2.10 -5.30 -3.18
N LEU A 45 -2.37 -4.16 -3.81
CA LEU A 45 -1.75 -2.90 -3.45
C LEU A 45 -2.17 -2.42 -2.06
N SER A 46 -3.42 -2.69 -1.63
CA SER A 46 -3.88 -2.37 -0.29
C SER A 46 -3.12 -3.16 0.78
N ILE A 47 -2.93 -4.48 0.55
CA ILE A 47 -2.13 -5.32 1.45
C ILE A 47 -0.69 -4.81 1.52
N LEU A 48 -0.10 -4.48 0.37
CA LEU A 48 1.26 -3.97 0.29
C LEU A 48 1.41 -2.63 1.02
N ALA A 49 0.47 -1.71 0.85
CA ALA A 49 0.47 -0.42 1.54
C ALA A 49 0.40 -0.57 3.07
N ILE A 50 -0.43 -1.50 3.57
CA ILE A 50 -0.51 -1.80 5.00
C ILE A 50 0.81 -2.41 5.50
N ALA A 51 1.42 -3.32 4.73
CA ALA A 51 2.68 -3.93 5.09
C ALA A 51 3.80 -2.89 5.19
N PHE A 52 3.90 -1.97 4.22
CA PHE A 52 4.85 -0.85 4.26
C PHE A 52 4.61 0.07 5.46
N LEU A 53 3.36 0.46 5.72
CA LEU A 53 3.03 1.30 6.88
C LEU A 53 3.44 0.64 8.19
N LYS A 54 3.19 -0.67 8.32
CA LYS A 54 3.58 -1.45 9.50
C LYS A 54 5.10 -1.55 9.64
N ALA A 55 5.83 -1.73 8.54
CA ALA A 55 7.29 -1.78 8.55
C ALA A 55 7.90 -0.44 8.97
N ILE A 56 7.38 0.68 8.47
CA ILE A 56 7.81 2.03 8.85
C ILE A 56 7.51 2.27 10.34
N ASN A 57 6.29 2.00 10.79
CA ASN A 57 5.92 2.21 12.20
C ASN A 57 6.76 1.37 13.15
N LYS A 58 7.08 0.13 12.79
CA LYS A 58 7.97 -0.72 13.58
C LYS A 58 9.38 -0.13 13.67
N ALA A 59 9.96 0.29 12.54
CA ALA A 59 11.30 0.89 12.52
C ALA A 59 11.39 2.19 13.33
N THR A 60 10.31 2.97 13.41
CA THR A 60 10.25 4.18 14.25
C THR A 60 10.09 3.84 15.73
N MET A 61 9.19 2.93 16.09
CA MET A 61 9.02 2.48 17.49
C MET A 61 10.27 1.82 18.07
N ASP A 62 10.97 1.01 17.28
CA ASP A 62 12.21 0.35 17.72
C ASP A 62 13.33 1.39 17.99
N LYS A 63 13.32 2.54 17.31
CA LYS A 63 14.25 3.64 17.58
C LYS A 63 13.90 4.42 18.85
N GLU A 64 12.62 4.68 19.10
CA GLU A 64 12.15 5.41 20.28
C GLU A 64 12.44 4.64 21.58
N LYS A 65 12.18 3.32 21.59
CA LYS A 65 12.52 2.44 22.71
C LYS A 65 14.01 2.49 23.10
N HIS A 66 14.89 2.55 22.09
CA HIS A 66 16.34 2.58 22.30
C HIS A 66 16.83 3.94 22.85
N PHE A 67 16.06 5.02 22.67
CA PHE A 67 16.33 6.32 23.28
C PHE A 67 15.86 6.39 24.74
N ASP A 68 14.69 5.85 25.04
CA ASP A 68 14.18 5.81 26.43
C ASP A 68 15.03 4.90 27.33
N GLU A 69 15.49 3.75 26.83
CA GLU A 69 16.33 2.84 27.61
C GLU A 69 17.71 3.45 27.94
N ASN A 70 18.30 4.23 27.04
CA ASN A 70 19.57 4.92 27.30
C ASN A 70 19.42 6.15 28.22
N ASN A 71 18.27 6.82 28.24
CA ASN A 71 18.01 7.95 29.13
C ASN A 71 17.64 7.52 30.57
N LEU A 72 17.16 6.29 30.77
CA LEU A 72 16.87 5.74 32.10
C LEU A 72 18.11 5.14 32.80
N ILE A 73 19.17 4.83 32.06
CA ILE A 73 20.43 4.30 32.61
C ILE A 73 21.39 5.42 33.07
N GLY A 74 21.10 6.68 32.72
CA GLY A 74 21.99 7.84 32.95
C GLY A 74 21.68 8.75 34.14
N ASN A 75 20.76 8.40 35.04
CA ASN A 75 20.48 9.24 36.21
C ASN A 75 20.68 8.47 37.52
N ASN A 76 21.94 8.33 37.91
CA ASN A 76 22.33 7.94 39.27
C ASN A 76 22.35 9.23 40.11
N PRO A 77 21.41 9.48 41.05
CA PRO A 77 21.31 10.77 41.75
C PRO A 77 22.37 11.01 42.83
N ASN A 78 23.44 10.21 42.87
CA ASN A 78 24.36 10.15 44.00
C ASN A 78 25.83 10.10 43.55
N GLU A 79 26.32 11.14 42.85
CA GLU A 79 27.73 11.57 42.87
C GLU A 79 27.82 13.10 42.74
#